data_AF-A0A5J4TPS8-F1
#
_entry.id   AF-A0A5J4TPS8-F1
#
_cell.length_a   1.000
_cell.length_b   1.000
_cell.length_c   1.000
_cell.angle_alpha   90.00
_cell.angle_beta   90.00
_cell.angle_gamma   90.00
#
_symmetry.space_group_name_H-M   'P 1'
#
loop_
_entity.id
_entity.type
_entity.pdbx_description
1 polymer ?
#
loop_
_entity_poly.entity_id
_entity_poly.type
_entity_poly.pdbx_seq_one_letter_code
_entity_poly.pdbx_strand_id
1 'polypeptide(L)'
;MDWSLECFLLHRLIKMILRTLTKLDRERATALVIMLDWKGQIWNDLQHKLSVSSVVLGKAEEILKVGEMMKKNELKLLPGNLIAIKMTGTGQEKFCSERCG
;
A
#
# COMPACT_ATOMS: atom_id res chain seq x y z
N MET A 1 10.37 7.70 -18.90
CA MET A 1 11.06 7.18 -17.70
C MET A 1 11.51 5.78 -18.03
N ASP A 2 12.82 5.58 -18.15
CA ASP A 2 13.43 4.27 -18.42
C ASP A 2 13.74 3.60 -17.07
N TRP A 3 13.09 2.48 -16.78
CA TRP A 3 13.17 1.79 -15.49
C TRP A 3 14.34 0.81 -15.42
N SER A 4 15.08 0.62 -16.52
CA SER A 4 16.11 -0.42 -16.65
C SER A 4 17.39 -0.14 -15.85
N LEU A 5 17.60 1.11 -15.40
CA LEU A 5 18.82 1.56 -14.73
C LEU A 5 18.60 1.96 -13.26
N GLU A 6 17.45 1.67 -12.67
CA GLU A 6 17.05 2.21 -11.37
C GLU A 6 16.79 1.13 -10.30
N CYS A 7 17.38 1.31 -9.11
CA CYS A 7 17.16 0.43 -7.97
C CYS A 7 16.08 0.99 -7.04
N PHE A 8 14.93 0.33 -6.98
CA PHE A 8 13.82 0.73 -6.12
C PHE A 8 13.54 -0.32 -5.04
N LEU A 9 13.26 0.11 -3.80
CA LEU A 9 12.80 -0.77 -2.71
C LEU A 9 11.31 -1.14 -2.84
N LEU A 10 10.91 -1.71 -3.97
CA LEU A 10 9.52 -2.07 -4.28
C LEU A 10 9.01 -3.25 -3.46
N HIS A 11 9.79 -4.33 -3.40
CA HIS A 11 9.33 -5.63 -2.90
C HIS A 11 8.93 -5.61 -1.41
N ARG A 12 9.62 -4.81 -0.59
CA ARG A 12 9.28 -4.68 0.84
C ARG A 12 8.01 -3.85 1.04
N LEU A 13 7.87 -2.77 0.29
CA LEU A 13 6.73 -1.87 0.38
C LEU A 13 5.43 -2.58 -0.02
N ILE A 14 5.47 -3.35 -1.12
CA ILE A 14 4.37 -4.20 -1.61
C ILE A 14 3.85 -5.12 -0.50
N LYS A 15 4.75 -5.88 0.13
CA LYS A 15 4.40 -6.83 1.20
C LYS A 15 3.90 -6.12 2.45
N MET A 16 4.43 -4.95 2.77
CA MET A 16 4.00 -4.17 3.94
C MET A 16 2.57 -3.62 3.76
N ILE A 17 2.23 -3.08 2.60
CA ILE A 17 0.88 -2.57 2.32
C ILE A 17 -0.15 -3.69 2.49
N LEU A 18 0.05 -4.85 1.85
CA LEU A 18 -0.89 -5.97 1.98
C LEU A 18 -1.06 -6.43 3.44
N ARG A 19 0.03 -6.50 4.20
CA ARG A 19 0.00 -6.87 5.63
C ARG A 19 -0.79 -5.85 6.46
N THR A 20 -0.56 -4.56 6.22
CA THR A 20 -1.28 -3.48 6.90
C THR A 20 -2.77 -3.55 6.60
N LEU A 21 -3.16 -3.71 5.34
CA LEU A 21 -4.58 -3.80 4.94
C LEU A 21 -5.26 -5.05 5.52
N THR A 22 -4.58 -6.19 5.49
CA THR A 22 -5.07 -7.44 6.10
C THR A 22 -5.27 -7.28 7.60
N LYS A 23 -4.33 -6.62 8.29
CA LYS A 23 -4.44 -6.34 9.72
C LYS A 23 -5.60 -5.40 10.02
N LEU A 24 -5.74 -4.34 9.23
CA LEU A 24 -6.84 -3.38 9.35
C LEU A 24 -8.20 -4.06 9.19
N ASP A 25 -8.37 -4.93 8.18
CA ASP A 25 -9.61 -5.70 8.00
C ASP A 25 -9.86 -6.64 9.19
N ARG A 26 -8.83 -7.41 9.59
CA ARG A 26 -8.93 -8.38 10.70
C ARG A 26 -9.31 -7.72 12.02
N GLU A 27 -8.72 -6.58 12.33
CA GLU A 27 -8.93 -5.88 13.61
C GLU A 27 -10.15 -4.95 13.59
N ARG A 28 -10.89 -4.89 12.47
CA ARG A 28 -12.04 -3.98 12.29
C ARG A 28 -11.68 -2.52 12.61
N ALA A 29 -10.42 -2.16 12.37
CA ALA A 29 -9.90 -0.85 12.71
C ALA A 29 -10.23 0.17 11.62
N THR A 30 -10.36 1.44 12.01
CA THR A 30 -10.38 2.55 11.05
C THR A 30 -9.03 3.25 11.08
N ALA A 31 -8.43 3.48 9.92
CA ALA A 31 -7.15 4.19 9.81
C ALA A 31 -7.10 5.08 8.57
N LEU A 32 -6.25 6.11 8.63
CA LEU A 32 -5.80 6.85 7.47
C LEU A 32 -4.55 6.16 6.92
N VAL A 33 -4.62 5.62 5.71
CA VAL A 33 -3.51 4.96 5.04
C VAL A 33 -2.98 5.86 3.94
N ILE A 34 -1.68 6.16 3.99
CA ILE A 34 -0.97 6.88 2.93
C ILE A 34 -0.17 5.85 2.13
N MET A 35 -0.43 5.77 0.83
CA MET A 35 0.19 4.80 -0.05
C MET A 35 0.28 5.35 -1.49
N LEU A 36 0.91 4.59 -2.38
CA LEU A 36 0.97 4.92 -3.80
C LEU A 36 -0.29 4.41 -4.50
N ASP A 37 -0.84 5.24 -5.40
CA ASP A 37 -2.00 4.91 -6.23
C ASP A 37 -1.57 4.07 -7.45
N TRP A 38 -1.15 2.83 -7.18
CA TRP A 38 -0.72 1.89 -8.21
C TRP A 38 -1.84 0.91 -8.57
N LYS A 39 -2.13 0.83 -9.87
CA LYS A 39 -3.09 -0.13 -10.42
C LYS A 39 -2.44 -1.52 -10.58
N GLY A 40 -3.27 -2.55 -10.58
CA GLY A 40 -2.87 -3.95 -10.79
C GLY A 40 -2.10 -4.58 -9.63
N GLN A 41 -2.12 -3.99 -8.42
CA GLN A 41 -1.40 -4.56 -7.28
C GLN A 41 -2.21 -5.66 -6.60
N ILE A 42 -1.51 -6.59 -5.95
CA ILE A 42 -2.09 -7.76 -5.26
C ILE A 42 -3.10 -7.39 -4.16
N TRP A 43 -3.12 -6.13 -3.71
CA TRP A 43 -4.01 -5.63 -2.67
C TRP A 43 -5.15 -4.76 -3.21
N ASN A 44 -5.28 -4.57 -4.52
CA ASN A 44 -6.25 -3.63 -5.10
C ASN A 44 -7.68 -3.91 -4.64
N ASP A 45 -8.11 -5.17 -4.67
CA ASP A 45 -9.47 -5.56 -4.27
C ASP A 45 -9.70 -5.31 -2.78
N LEU A 46 -8.71 -5.63 -1.94
CA LEU A 46 -8.79 -5.41 -0.50
C LEU A 46 -8.78 -3.91 -0.16
N GLN A 47 -7.92 -3.12 -0.84
CA GLN A 47 -7.91 -1.68 -0.73
C GLN A 47 -9.29 -1.10 -1.08
N HIS A 48 -9.86 -1.49 -2.22
CA HIS A 48 -11.16 -1.00 -2.66
C HIS A 48 -12.27 -1.37 -1.66
N LYS A 49 -12.29 -2.62 -1.20
CA LYS A 49 -13.23 -3.11 -0.17
C LYS A 49 -13.18 -2.28 1.12
N LEU A 50 -11.98 -1.90 1.56
CA LEU A 50 -11.77 -1.20 2.84
C LEU A 50 -11.93 0.32 2.72
N SER A 51 -11.88 0.87 1.52
CA SER A 51 -11.87 2.32 1.28
C SER A 51 -13.23 2.94 1.57
N VAL A 52 -13.24 3.97 2.40
CA VAL A 52 -14.43 4.79 2.70
C VAL A 52 -14.39 6.10 1.91
N SER A 53 -13.23 6.76 1.89
CA SER A 53 -13.00 7.98 1.13
C SER A 53 -11.50 8.16 0.87
N SER A 54 -11.15 8.94 -0.15
CA SER A 54 -9.76 9.18 -0.51
C SER A 54 -9.51 10.58 -1.06
N VAL A 55 -8.26 11.02 -0.99
CA VAL A 55 -7.76 12.25 -1.60
C VAL A 55 -6.38 12.00 -2.21
N VAL A 56 -6.19 12.46 -3.44
CA VAL A 56 -4.89 12.44 -4.12
C VAL A 56 -4.05 13.58 -3.56
N LEU A 57 -2.88 13.26 -3.01
CA LEU A 57 -1.96 14.25 -2.44
C LEU A 57 -1.10 14.90 -3.52
N GLY A 58 -0.85 14.19 -4.63
CA GLY A 58 -0.02 14.61 -5.76
C GLY A 58 1.11 13.62 -6.04
N LYS A 59 2.11 13.98 -6.85
CA LYS A 59 3.19 13.05 -7.22
C LYS A 59 4.15 12.80 -6.06
N ALA A 60 4.51 11.55 -5.84
CA ALA A 60 5.43 11.15 -4.77
C ALA A 60 6.80 11.82 -4.90
N GLU A 61 7.31 12.02 -6.11
CA GLU A 61 8.58 12.73 -6.39
C GLU A 61 8.54 14.22 -6.02
N GLU A 62 7.36 14.83 -6.04
CA GLU A 62 7.17 16.25 -5.72
C GLU A 62 6.95 16.47 -4.21
N ILE A 63 6.38 15.46 -3.52
CA ILE A 63 5.93 15.58 -2.13
C ILE A 63 6.93 14.96 -1.15
N LEU A 64 7.52 13.81 -1.50
CA LEU A 64 8.43 13.09 -0.62
C LEU A 64 9.86 13.62 -0.76
N LYS A 65 10.62 13.56 0.33
CA LYS A 65 12.04 13.88 0.34
C LYS A 65 12.87 12.60 0.44
N VAL A 66 13.94 12.51 -0.34
CA VAL A 66 14.88 11.40 -0.28
C VAL A 66 15.59 11.39 1.07
N GLY A 67 15.42 10.32 1.85
CA GLY A 67 16.09 10.16 3.14
C GLY A 67 17.58 9.77 3.02
N GLU A 68 18.36 9.96 4.09
CA GLU A 68 19.81 9.66 4.10
C GLU A 68 20.13 8.21 3.73
N MET A 69 19.34 7.26 4.26
CA MET A 69 19.50 5.83 3.94
C MET A 69 19.20 5.55 2.47
N MET A 70 18.27 6.28 1.85
CA MET A 70 18.01 6.14 0.42
C MET A 70 19.18 6.67 -0.40
N LYS A 71 19.73 7.84 -0.03
CA LYS A 71 20.93 8.39 -0.68
C LYS A 71 22.11 7.42 -0.60
N LYS A 72 22.37 6.86 0.58
CA LYS A 72 23.47 5.90 0.82
C LYS A 72 23.37 4.64 -0.05
N ASN A 73 22.14 4.20 -0.35
CA ASN A 73 21.89 3.00 -1.14
C ASN A 73 21.50 3.32 -2.60
N GLU A 74 21.69 4.58 -3.03
CA GLU A 74 21.34 5.05 -4.39
C GLU A 74 19.89 4.74 -4.81
N LEU A 75 18.98 4.79 -3.84
CA LEU A 75 17.57 4.50 -4.04
C LEU A 75 16.80 5.75 -4.48
N LYS A 76 15.91 5.56 -5.44
CA LYS A 76 15.01 6.60 -5.93
C LYS A 76 13.64 6.56 -5.22
N LEU A 77 12.96 7.71 -5.20
CA LEU A 77 11.57 7.77 -4.79
C LEU A 77 10.72 7.00 -5.79
N LEU A 78 9.69 6.34 -5.26
CA LEU A 78 8.77 5.59 -6.09
C LEU A 78 7.92 6.55 -6.93
N PRO A 79 7.69 6.24 -8.22
CA PRO A 79 6.91 7.10 -9.10
C PRO A 79 5.41 6.95 -8.85
N GLY A 80 4.65 7.94 -9.32
CA GLY A 80 3.19 7.94 -9.28
C GLY A 80 2.61 8.85 -8.20
N ASN A 81 1.29 8.81 -8.07
CA ASN A 81 0.58 9.65 -7.11
C ASN A 81 0.58 9.01 -5.72
N LEU A 82 0.78 9.84 -4.71
CA LEU A 82 0.51 9.51 -3.33
C LEU A 82 -0.97 9.76 -3.06
N ILE A 83 -1.63 8.82 -2.41
CA ILE A 83 -3.05 8.90 -2.03
C ILE A 83 -3.18 8.69 -0.53
N ALA A 84 -4.03 9.50 0.10
CA ALA A 84 -4.47 9.29 1.47
C ALA A 84 -5.89 8.73 1.44
N ILE A 85 -6.10 7.60 2.10
CA ILE A 85 -7.36 6.86 2.06
C ILE A 85 -7.81 6.61 3.50
N LYS A 86 -9.03 7.04 3.82
CA LYS A 86 -9.70 6.59 5.04
C LYS A 86 -10.23 5.18 4.77
N MET A 87 -9.76 4.24 5.58
CA MET A 87 -10.14 2.83 5.45
C MET A 87 -10.74 2.31 6.74
N THR A 88 -11.75 1.44 6.63
CA THR A 88 -12.40 0.79 7.77
C THR A 88 -12.48 -0.71 7.55
N GLY A 89 -11.95 -1.47 8.50
CA GLY A 89 -11.99 -2.91 8.53
C GLY A 89 -13.40 -3.43 8.75
N THR A 90 -13.79 -4.41 7.95
CA THR A 90 -15.11 -5.04 8.05
C THR A 90 -15.07 -6.34 8.85
N GLY A 91 -13.90 -6.98 8.93
CA GLY A 91 -13.66 -8.20 9.68
C GLY A 91 -14.53 -9.34 9.16
N GLN A 92 -14.11 -9.97 8.05
CA GLN A 92 -14.70 -11.23 7.63
C GLN A 92 -14.27 -12.35 8.60
N GLU A 93 -15.24 -12.99 9.25
CA GLU A 93 -15.03 -14.32 9.81
C GLU A 93 -14.69 -15.27 8.65
N LYS A 94 -13.48 -15.83 8.67
CA LYS A 94 -13.19 -16.99 7.82
C LYS A 94 -13.94 -18.15 8.44
N PHE A 95 -15.12 -18.48 7.92
CA PHE A 95 -15.71 -19.80 8.16
C PHE A 95 -14.74 -20.82 7.56
N CYS A 96 -13.95 -21.47 8.41
CA CYS A 96 -13.33 -22.73 8.03
C CYS A 96 -14.47 -23.72 7.82
N SER A 97 -14.86 -24.00 6.57
CA SER A 97 -15.68 -25.18 6.33
C SER A 97 -14.78 -26.38 6.59
N GLU A 98 -14.99 -27.04 7.71
CA GLU A 98 -14.44 -28.36 7.98
C GLU A 98 -14.78 -29.26 6.80
N ARG A 99 -13.74 -29.70 6.09
CA ARG A 99 -13.68 -30.99 5.40
C ARG A 99 -12.19 -31.31 5.20
N CYS A 100 -11.53 -31.65 6.31
CA CYS A 100 -10.40 -32.57 6.25
C CYS A 100 -11.00 -33.96 6.04
N GLY A 101 -10.90 -34.46 4.81
CA GLY A 101 -11.10 -35.87 4.47
C GLY A 101 -9.76 -36.56 4.41
#